data_AF-A0AAD4BYM8-F1
#
_entry.id   AF-A0AAD4BYM8-F1
#
_cell.length_a   1.000
_cell.length_b   1.000
_cell.length_c   1.000
_cell.angle_alpha   90.00
_cell.angle_beta   90.00
_cell.angle_gamma   90.00
#
_symmetry.space_group_name_H-M   'P 1'
#
loop_
_entity.id
_entity.type
_entity.pdbx_description
1 polymer ?
#
loop_
_entity_poly.entity_id
_entity_poly.type
_entity_poly.pdbx_seq_one_letter_code
_entity_poly.pdbx_strand_id
1 'polypeptide(L)'
;MGTPLMAEFPELSHLRHADLVLDDLMNDPAYFQAVFHSLPRVQALYQSQTELGMANEAIAQSNLALQDRLYQLRSDTKDAFDEAKSLEVRWKEVEREQKEVYQRFSPQFLLLRLRHATTDQDNASEALASSFVQSSSSSGPNDTSDVDDFVREFRELRKTYHKRVMWGDRWTGGQVIWRDE
;
A
#
# COMPACT_ATOMS: atom_id res chain seq x y z
N MET A 1 31.76 -50.33 -53.04
CA MET A 1 31.44 -49.97 -51.65
C MET A 1 31.18 -48.48 -51.61
N GLY A 2 29.99 -48.03 -51.16
CA GLY A 2 29.67 -46.61 -51.11
C GLY A 2 30.41 -45.92 -49.96
N THR A 3 31.08 -44.80 -50.23
CA THR A 3 31.67 -43.96 -49.19
C THR A 3 30.55 -43.34 -48.33
N PRO A 4 30.77 -43.04 -47.04
CA PRO A 4 29.76 -42.48 -46.14
C PRO A 4 29.15 -41.17 -46.66
N LEU A 5 29.94 -40.37 -47.40
CA LEU A 5 29.49 -39.17 -48.09
C LEU A 5 28.38 -39.45 -49.11
N MET A 6 28.41 -40.60 -49.78
CA MET A 6 27.42 -40.98 -50.81
C MET A 6 26.12 -41.52 -50.18
N ALA A 7 26.17 -41.97 -48.93
CA ALA A 7 24.98 -42.34 -48.18
C ALA A 7 24.21 -41.09 -47.70
N GLU A 8 24.93 -40.01 -47.38
CA GLU A 8 24.34 -38.73 -46.99
C GLU A 8 23.95 -37.86 -48.19
N PHE A 9 24.64 -37.99 -49.33
CA PHE A 9 24.36 -37.26 -50.57
C PHE A 9 24.12 -38.25 -51.73
N PRO A 10 22.93 -38.88 -51.80
CA PRO A 10 22.62 -39.87 -52.83
C PRO A 10 22.66 -39.27 -54.24
N GLU A 11 22.53 -37.95 -54.36
CA GLU A 11 22.70 -37.23 -55.60
C GLU A 11 24.13 -37.35 -56.16
N LEU A 12 25.17 -37.56 -55.36
CA LEU A 12 26.53 -37.74 -55.88
C LEU A 12 26.77 -39.12 -56.52
N SER A 13 25.80 -40.03 -56.48
CA SER A 13 25.92 -41.39 -57.00
C SER A 13 26.02 -41.48 -58.53
N HIS A 14 25.52 -40.49 -59.28
CA HIS A 14 25.61 -40.46 -60.74
C HIS A 14 27.02 -40.14 -61.25
N LEU A 15 27.85 -39.46 -60.43
CA LEU A 15 29.24 -39.13 -60.76
C LEU A 15 30.16 -40.37 -60.72
N ARG A 16 29.70 -41.49 -60.13
CA ARG A 16 30.46 -42.75 -60.02
C ARG A 16 30.74 -43.44 -61.36
N HIS A 17 30.11 -43.02 -62.46
CA HIS A 17 30.34 -43.60 -63.80
C HIS A 17 31.39 -42.81 -64.61
N ALA A 18 31.92 -41.72 -64.03
CA ALA A 18 32.92 -40.85 -64.64
C ALA A 18 34.11 -40.69 -63.68
N ASP A 19 34.91 -41.76 -63.52
CA ASP A 19 36.06 -41.81 -62.62
C ASP A 19 37.06 -40.63 -62.80
N LEU A 20 37.12 -40.04 -64.00
CA LEU A 20 37.94 -38.86 -64.30
C LEU A 20 37.46 -37.57 -63.60
N VAL A 21 36.15 -37.39 -63.45
CA VAL A 21 35.57 -36.18 -62.83
C VAL A 21 35.80 -36.20 -61.32
N LEU A 22 35.88 -37.38 -60.70
CA LEU A 22 36.17 -37.50 -59.28
C LEU A 22 37.64 -37.17 -58.96
N ASP A 23 38.57 -37.56 -59.82
CA ASP A 23 40.00 -37.28 -59.65
C ASP A 23 40.28 -35.76 -59.82
N ASP A 24 39.68 -35.13 -60.84
CA ASP A 24 39.73 -33.67 -61.02
C ASP A 24 39.05 -32.91 -59.86
N LEU A 25 37.97 -33.48 -59.30
CA LEU A 25 37.27 -32.94 -58.12
C LEU A 25 38.10 -33.03 -56.83
N MET A 26 38.96 -34.04 -56.69
CA MET A 26 39.85 -34.16 -55.54
C MET A 26 41.14 -33.32 -55.69
N ASN A 27 41.52 -32.98 -56.93
CA ASN A 27 42.74 -32.22 -57.22
C ASN A 27 42.53 -30.69 -57.21
N ASP A 28 41.33 -30.19 -57.48
CA ASP A 28 41.00 -28.75 -57.41
C ASP A 28 40.01 -28.42 -56.27
N PRO A 29 40.48 -27.81 -55.16
CA PRO A 29 39.64 -27.47 -54.02
C PRO A 29 38.57 -26.41 -54.35
N ALA A 30 38.81 -25.55 -55.34
CA ALA A 30 37.82 -24.54 -55.74
C ALA A 30 36.67 -25.18 -56.52
N TYR A 31 36.97 -26.15 -57.38
CA TYR A 31 35.97 -26.93 -58.11
C TYR A 31 35.13 -27.80 -57.15
N PHE A 32 35.76 -28.44 -56.16
CA PHE A 32 35.04 -29.16 -55.10
C PHE A 32 34.06 -28.27 -54.34
N GLN A 33 34.50 -27.08 -53.91
CA GLN A 33 33.62 -26.13 -53.23
C GLN A 33 32.45 -25.69 -54.12
N ALA A 34 32.69 -25.40 -55.39
CA ALA A 34 31.63 -25.03 -56.33
C ALA A 34 30.58 -26.14 -56.49
N VAL A 35 31.01 -27.39 -56.65
CA VAL A 35 30.10 -28.55 -56.73
C VAL A 35 29.38 -28.78 -55.40
N PHE A 36 30.06 -28.66 -54.26
CA PHE A 36 29.46 -28.81 -52.93
C PHE A 36 28.38 -27.75 -52.66
N HIS A 37 28.62 -26.48 -53.00
CA HIS A 37 27.63 -25.41 -52.89
C HIS A 37 26.53 -25.48 -53.97
N SER A 38 26.72 -26.26 -55.02
CA SER A 38 25.67 -26.54 -56.02
C SER A 38 24.67 -27.61 -55.57
N LEU A 39 25.01 -28.40 -54.53
CA LEU A 39 24.14 -29.45 -54.03
C LEU A 39 22.86 -28.86 -53.42
N PRO A 40 21.66 -29.28 -53.86
CA PRO A 40 20.38 -28.80 -53.35
C PRO A 40 20.25 -28.89 -51.82
N ARG A 41 20.74 -29.99 -51.24
CA ARG A 41 20.73 -30.19 -49.77
C ARG A 41 21.61 -29.15 -49.05
N VAL A 42 22.77 -28.83 -49.60
CA VAL A 42 23.69 -27.84 -49.03
C VAL A 42 23.12 -26.44 -49.19
N GLN A 43 22.53 -26.12 -50.34
CA GLN A 43 21.83 -24.85 -50.56
C GLN A 43 20.64 -24.67 -49.61
N ALA A 44 19.82 -25.70 -49.40
CA ALA A 44 18.72 -25.66 -48.44
C ALA A 44 19.19 -25.46 -47.00
N LEU A 45 20.34 -26.05 -46.62
CA LEU A 45 20.95 -25.83 -45.30
C LEU A 45 21.46 -24.39 -45.15
N TYR A 46 22.11 -23.82 -46.16
CA TYR A 46 22.53 -22.42 -46.13
C TYR A 46 21.34 -21.47 -46.06
N GLN A 47 20.28 -21.74 -46.84
CA GLN A 47 19.04 -20.96 -46.79
C GLN A 47 18.42 -21.01 -45.39
N SER A 48 18.26 -22.20 -44.80
CA SER A 48 17.69 -22.30 -43.44
C SER A 48 18.58 -21.62 -42.39
N GLN A 49 19.91 -21.70 -42.53
CA GLN A 49 20.84 -20.99 -41.66
C GLN A 49 20.68 -19.48 -41.77
N THR A 50 20.54 -18.94 -42.98
CA THR A 50 20.33 -17.50 -43.20
C THR A 50 18.97 -17.05 -42.66
N GLU A 51 17.91 -17.83 -42.86
CA GLU A 51 16.57 -17.55 -42.33
C GLU A 51 16.56 -17.53 -40.80
N LEU A 52 17.19 -18.51 -40.15
CA LEU A 52 17.34 -18.54 -38.70
C LEU A 52 18.20 -17.37 -38.19
N GLY A 53 19.24 -16.99 -38.92
CA GLY A 53 20.07 -15.82 -38.62
C GLY A 53 19.24 -14.53 -38.64
N MET A 54 18.48 -14.30 -39.71
CA MET A 54 17.60 -13.13 -39.84
C MET A 54 16.49 -13.12 -38.77
N ALA A 55 15.91 -14.29 -38.46
CA ALA A 55 14.89 -14.39 -37.42
C ALA A 55 15.46 -14.04 -36.03
N ASN A 56 16.65 -14.54 -35.70
CA ASN A 56 17.33 -14.20 -34.44
C ASN A 56 17.69 -12.71 -34.38
N GLU A 57 18.16 -12.12 -35.47
CA GLU A 57 18.46 -10.69 -35.54
C GLU A 57 17.20 -9.85 -35.34
N ALA A 58 16.08 -10.21 -35.99
CA ALA A 58 14.81 -9.53 -35.81
C ALA A 58 14.30 -9.61 -34.36
N ILE A 59 14.45 -10.76 -33.70
CA ILE A 59 14.13 -10.92 -32.28
C ILE A 59 15.02 -10.04 -31.40
N ALA A 60 16.34 -10.00 -31.68
CA ALA A 60 17.28 -9.17 -30.94
C ALA A 60 16.94 -7.67 -31.08
N GLN A 61 16.64 -7.21 -32.30
CA GLN A 61 16.22 -5.83 -32.55
C GLN A 61 14.91 -5.49 -31.82
N SER A 62 13.93 -6.40 -31.84
CA SER A 62 12.67 -6.24 -31.09
C SER A 62 12.91 -6.13 -29.58
N ASN A 63 13.77 -6.99 -29.01
CA ASN A 63 14.12 -6.95 -27.60
C ASN A 63 14.81 -5.63 -27.22
N LEU A 64 15.73 -5.14 -28.05
CA LEU A 64 16.38 -3.85 -27.83
C LEU A 64 15.38 -2.69 -27.91
N ALA A 65 14.43 -2.73 -28.85
CA ALA A 65 13.40 -1.70 -28.96
C ALA A 65 12.45 -1.67 -27.74
N LEU A 66 12.18 -2.83 -27.12
CA LEU A 66 11.34 -2.92 -25.92
C LEU A 66 12.08 -2.55 -24.64
N GLN A 67 13.42 -2.63 -24.63
CA GLN A 67 14.25 -2.43 -23.45
C GLN A 67 13.99 -1.09 -22.77
N ASP A 68 14.05 0.01 -23.53
CA ASP A 68 13.89 1.36 -22.97
C ASP A 68 12.50 1.58 -22.37
N ARG A 69 11.46 1.09 -23.05
CA ARG A 69 10.08 1.17 -22.57
C ARG A 69 9.90 0.36 -21.27
N LEU A 70 10.51 -0.82 -21.17
CA LEU A 70 10.46 -1.63 -19.96
C LEU A 70 11.21 -0.96 -18.80
N TYR A 71 12.34 -0.30 -19.06
CA TYR A 71 13.05 0.47 -18.05
C TYR A 71 12.24 1.67 -17.56
N GLN A 72 11.61 2.41 -18.47
CA GLN A 72 10.71 3.51 -18.12
C GLN A 72 9.54 3.02 -17.27
N LEU A 73 8.82 1.98 -17.73
CA LEU A 73 7.71 1.40 -16.98
C LEU A 73 8.13 0.89 -15.60
N ARG A 74 9.33 0.32 -15.48
CA ARG A 74 9.88 -0.12 -14.19
C ARG A 74 10.21 1.07 -13.28
N SER A 75 10.73 2.17 -13.83
CA SER A 75 10.97 3.39 -13.06
C SER A 75 9.65 3.98 -12.56
N ASP A 76 8.68 4.15 -13.46
CA ASP A 76 7.37 4.74 -13.13
C ASP A 76 6.63 3.92 -12.07
N THR A 77 6.66 2.59 -12.18
CA THR A 77 6.04 1.70 -11.19
C THR A 77 6.76 1.73 -9.85
N LYS A 78 8.08 1.89 -9.85
CA LYS A 78 8.85 2.07 -8.62
C LYS A 78 8.51 3.41 -7.95
N ASP A 79 8.49 4.50 -8.71
CA ASP A 79 8.20 5.83 -8.19
C ASP A 79 6.77 5.90 -7.62
N ALA A 80 5.79 5.33 -8.32
CA ALA A 80 4.41 5.22 -7.82
C ALA A 80 4.31 4.34 -6.56
N PHE A 81 5.10 3.26 -6.47
CA PHE A 81 5.14 2.42 -5.28
C PHE A 81 5.76 3.16 -4.08
N ASP A 82 6.86 3.87 -4.30
CA ASP A 82 7.54 4.66 -3.28
C ASP A 82 6.62 5.80 -2.78
N GLU A 83 5.89 6.46 -3.68
CA GLU A 83 4.86 7.44 -3.32
C GLU A 83 3.75 6.81 -2.47
N ALA A 84 3.19 5.69 -2.91
CA ALA A 84 2.14 4.98 -2.16
C ALA A 84 2.62 4.56 -0.76
N LYS A 85 3.89 4.13 -0.64
CA LYS A 85 4.49 3.81 0.66
C LYS A 85 4.65 5.04 1.54
N SER A 86 5.06 6.18 0.98
CA SER A 86 5.13 7.44 1.72
C SER A 86 3.75 7.90 2.21
N LEU A 87 2.71 7.72 1.39
CA LEU A 87 1.32 8.02 1.73
C LEU A 87 0.80 7.09 2.83
N GLU A 88 1.16 5.80 2.79
CA GLU A 88 0.80 4.83 3.84
C GLU A 88 1.38 5.23 5.21
N VAL A 89 2.63 5.72 5.24
CA VAL A 89 3.26 6.22 6.47
C VAL A 89 2.52 7.47 6.97
N ARG A 90 2.30 8.45 6.08
CA ARG A 90 1.57 9.68 6.43
C ARG A 90 0.15 9.40 6.91
N TRP A 91 -0.53 8.41 6.32
CA TRP A 91 -1.86 7.99 6.74
C TRP A 91 -1.87 7.51 8.19
N LYS A 92 -0.89 6.69 8.59
CA LYS A 92 -0.79 6.21 9.98
C LYS A 92 -0.57 7.35 10.98
N GLU A 93 0.17 8.38 10.59
CA GLU A 93 0.37 9.58 11.42
C GLU A 93 -0.95 10.35 11.58
N VAL A 94 -1.65 10.63 10.48
CA VAL A 94 -2.93 11.34 10.49
C VAL A 94 -4.01 10.54 11.23
N GLU A 95 -4.05 9.22 11.07
CA GLU A 95 -4.99 8.35 11.79
C GLU A 95 -4.72 8.39 13.30
N ARG A 96 -3.45 8.44 13.72
CA ARG A 96 -3.09 8.60 15.14
C ARG A 96 -3.55 9.95 15.66
N GLU A 97 -3.26 11.04 14.95
CA GLU A 97 -3.70 12.39 15.32
C GLU A 97 -5.23 12.49 15.41
N GLN A 98 -5.93 11.90 14.44
CA GLN A 98 -7.38 11.79 14.45
C GLN A 98 -7.84 11.05 15.72
N LYS A 99 -7.30 9.87 16.01
CA LYS A 99 -7.66 9.10 17.22
C LYS A 99 -7.44 9.90 18.50
N GLU A 100 -6.33 10.62 18.60
CA GLU A 100 -6.04 11.47 19.77
C GLU A 100 -7.07 12.60 19.95
N VAL A 101 -7.49 13.24 18.85
CA VAL A 101 -8.55 14.27 18.89
C VAL A 101 -9.90 13.64 19.25
N TYR A 102 -10.30 12.57 18.55
CA TYR A 102 -11.59 11.91 18.74
C TYR A 102 -11.73 11.24 20.10
N GLN A 103 -10.64 10.75 20.70
CA GLN A 103 -10.67 10.14 22.04
C GLN A 103 -11.29 11.08 23.08
N ARG A 104 -10.98 12.38 22.99
CA ARG A 104 -11.51 13.43 23.89
C ARG A 104 -13.00 13.69 23.73
N PHE A 105 -13.56 13.33 22.59
CA PHE A 105 -14.98 13.47 22.27
C PHE A 105 -15.70 12.13 22.21
N SER A 106 -15.01 11.04 22.57
CA SER A 106 -15.63 9.73 22.65
C SER A 106 -16.75 9.76 23.71
N PRO A 107 -17.88 9.07 23.48
CA PRO A 107 -18.98 9.05 24.44
C PRO A 107 -18.53 8.63 25.85
N GLN A 108 -17.58 7.70 25.94
CA GLN A 108 -17.07 7.27 27.24
C GLN A 108 -16.23 8.33 27.95
N PHE A 109 -15.38 9.05 27.20
CA PHE A 109 -14.60 10.14 27.78
C PHE A 109 -15.50 11.32 28.20
N LEU A 110 -16.52 11.64 27.42
CA LEU A 110 -17.49 12.68 27.76
C LEU A 110 -18.31 12.30 29.00
N LEU A 111 -18.72 11.03 29.14
CA LEU A 111 -19.40 10.53 30.33
C LEU A 111 -18.49 10.60 31.56
N LEU A 112 -17.22 10.21 31.43
CA LEU A 112 -16.22 10.33 32.48
C LEU A 112 -16.06 11.80 32.92
N ARG A 113 -15.95 12.72 31.96
CA ARG A 113 -15.87 14.16 32.22
C ARG A 113 -17.13 14.69 32.91
N LEU A 114 -18.32 14.22 32.52
CA LEU A 114 -19.57 14.58 33.19
C LEU A 114 -19.57 14.11 34.65
N ARG A 115 -19.09 12.89 34.93
CA ARG A 115 -18.97 12.36 36.29
C ARG A 115 -18.02 13.21 37.14
N HIS A 116 -16.83 13.53 36.64
CA HIS A 116 -15.89 14.42 37.33
C HIS A 116 -16.52 15.78 37.62
N ALA A 117 -17.14 16.43 36.62
CA ALA A 117 -17.82 17.70 36.83
C ALA A 117 -18.99 17.58 37.83
N THR A 118 -19.60 16.41 37.99
CA THR A 118 -20.66 16.18 38.99
C THR A 118 -20.05 16.12 40.40
N THR A 119 -18.95 15.39 40.56
CA THR A 119 -18.20 15.34 41.83
C THR A 119 -17.64 16.71 42.22
N ASP A 120 -17.07 17.47 41.28
CA ASP A 120 -16.57 18.82 41.55
C ASP A 120 -17.70 19.76 42.01
N GLN A 121 -18.90 19.61 41.45
CA GLN A 121 -20.08 20.38 41.86
C GLN A 121 -20.54 20.02 43.26
N ASP A 122 -20.48 18.73 43.61
CA ASP A 122 -20.83 18.23 44.94
C ASP A 122 -19.85 18.81 45.97
N ASN A 123 -18.55 18.64 45.73
CA ASN A 123 -17.47 19.20 46.55
C ASN A 123 -17.60 20.72 46.73
N ALA A 124 -17.93 21.46 45.67
CA ALA A 124 -18.15 22.90 45.75
C ALA A 124 -19.37 23.25 46.62
N SER A 125 -20.45 22.49 46.52
CA SER A 125 -21.63 22.69 47.38
C SER A 125 -21.35 22.36 48.85
N GLU A 126 -20.58 21.31 49.12
CA GLU A 126 -20.14 20.95 50.48
C GLU A 126 -19.16 21.97 51.06
N ALA A 127 -18.24 22.49 50.26
CA ALA A 127 -17.32 23.55 50.67
C ALA A 127 -18.07 24.83 51.05
N LEU A 128 -19.07 25.24 50.24
CA LEU A 128 -19.93 26.40 50.55
C LEU A 128 -20.73 26.19 51.84
N ALA A 129 -21.28 24.99 52.04
CA ALA A 129 -21.99 24.66 53.28
C ALA A 129 -21.05 24.69 54.50
N SER A 130 -19.84 24.15 54.35
CA SER A 130 -18.83 24.13 55.41
C SER A 130 -18.38 25.54 55.78
N SER A 131 -18.16 26.43 54.79
CA SER A 131 -17.78 27.83 55.06
C SER A 131 -18.90 28.60 55.74
N PHE A 132 -20.16 28.37 55.36
CA PHE A 132 -21.30 29.00 56.01
C PHE A 132 -21.41 28.60 57.49
N VAL A 133 -21.27 27.30 57.80
CA VAL A 133 -21.28 26.81 59.19
C VAL A 133 -20.12 27.40 60.00
N GLN A 134 -18.91 27.44 59.44
CA GLN A 134 -17.74 28.04 60.11
C GLN A 134 -17.92 29.54 60.38
N SER A 135 -18.48 30.28 59.42
CA SER A 135 -18.83 31.70 59.58
C SER A 135 -19.82 31.89 60.73
N SER A 136 -20.94 31.16 60.72
CA SER A 136 -21.98 31.23 61.76
C SER A 136 -21.51 30.86 63.17
N SER A 137 -20.38 30.14 63.28
CA SER A 137 -19.79 29.71 64.57
C SER A 137 -18.87 30.77 65.17
N SER A 138 -18.41 31.75 64.38
CA SER A 138 -17.36 32.71 64.75
C SER A 138 -17.84 34.16 64.80
N SER A 139 -18.91 34.52 64.08
CA SER A 139 -19.59 35.81 64.17
C SER A 139 -20.86 35.73 65.03
N GLY A 140 -21.13 36.79 65.81
CA GLY A 140 -22.43 36.99 66.48
C GLY A 140 -23.60 37.05 65.47
N PRO A 141 -24.85 37.25 65.93
CA PRO A 141 -26.08 36.94 65.16
C PRO A 141 -25.95 37.30 63.68
N ASN A 142 -25.92 36.27 62.82
CA ASN A 142 -25.76 36.41 61.38
C ASN A 142 -26.81 37.39 60.82
N ASP A 143 -26.34 38.30 59.97
CA ASP A 143 -27.22 39.21 59.24
C ASP A 143 -28.17 38.39 58.36
N THR A 144 -29.45 38.74 58.34
CA THR A 144 -30.48 37.97 57.61
C THR A 144 -30.19 37.90 56.11
N SER A 145 -29.49 38.90 55.56
CA SER A 145 -29.06 38.94 54.17
C SER A 145 -28.02 37.87 53.83
N ASP A 146 -27.10 37.55 54.74
CA ASP A 146 -26.03 36.56 54.52
C ASP A 146 -26.61 35.13 54.43
N VAL A 147 -27.68 34.88 55.20
CA VAL A 147 -28.43 33.62 55.13
C VAL A 147 -29.18 33.48 53.79
N ASP A 148 -29.85 34.55 53.34
CA ASP A 148 -30.59 34.52 52.08
C ASP A 148 -29.66 34.37 50.87
N ASP A 149 -28.50 35.04 50.88
CA ASP A 149 -27.47 34.92 49.84
C ASP A 149 -26.88 33.50 49.79
N PHE A 150 -26.54 32.91 50.95
CA PHE A 150 -26.12 31.51 51.03
C PHE A 150 -27.18 30.56 50.46
N VAL A 151 -28.44 30.72 50.86
CA VAL A 151 -29.54 29.85 50.39
C VAL A 151 -29.70 29.95 48.87
N ARG A 152 -29.58 31.15 48.30
CA ARG A 152 -29.62 31.35 46.85
C ARG A 152 -28.49 30.61 46.15
N GLU A 153 -27.24 30.83 46.58
CA GLU A 153 -26.06 30.22 45.96
C GLU A 153 -26.04 28.70 46.10
N PHE A 154 -26.33 28.19 47.31
CA PHE A 154 -26.38 26.76 47.57
C PHE A 154 -27.45 26.05 46.73
N ARG A 155 -28.64 26.67 46.57
CA ARG A 155 -29.70 26.13 45.70
C ARG A 155 -29.26 26.08 44.24
N GLU A 156 -28.53 27.07 43.74
CA GLU A 156 -28.02 27.08 42.37
C GLU A 156 -26.97 25.96 42.15
N LEU A 157 -26.06 25.77 43.10
CA LEU A 157 -25.07 24.69 43.06
C LEU A 157 -25.73 23.30 43.11
N ARG A 158 -26.71 23.08 44.01
CA ARG A 158 -27.42 21.80 44.08
C ARG A 158 -28.32 21.55 42.87
N LYS A 159 -28.94 22.59 42.31
CA LYS A 159 -29.73 22.47 41.07
C LYS A 159 -28.87 21.99 39.90
N THR A 160 -27.67 22.53 39.75
CA THR A 160 -26.74 22.10 38.69
C THR A 160 -26.20 20.70 38.95
N TYR A 161 -25.87 20.34 40.20
CA TYR A 161 -25.51 18.99 40.60
C TYR A 161 -26.60 17.96 40.20
N HIS A 162 -27.83 18.16 40.65
CA HIS A 162 -28.92 17.21 40.38
C HIS A 162 -29.24 17.09 38.88
N LYS A 163 -29.11 18.18 38.11
CA LYS A 163 -29.21 18.11 36.64
C LYS A 163 -28.13 17.20 36.05
N ARG A 164 -26.87 17.33 36.48
CA ARG A 164 -25.76 16.50 35.99
C ARG A 164 -25.92 15.03 36.37
N VAL A 165 -26.38 14.74 37.60
CA VAL A 165 -26.73 13.38 38.04
C VAL A 165 -27.80 12.77 37.13
N MET A 166 -28.91 13.48 36.92
CA MET A 166 -30.01 13.02 36.05
C MET A 166 -29.54 12.79 34.61
N TRP A 167 -28.66 13.63 34.08
CA TRP A 167 -28.07 13.41 32.75
C TRP A 167 -27.14 12.20 32.72
N GLY A 168 -26.32 12.01 33.76
CA GLY A 168 -25.46 10.84 33.91
C GLY A 168 -26.24 9.54 33.94
N ASP A 169 -27.32 9.48 34.73
CA ASP A 169 -28.18 8.31 34.86
C ASP A 169 -28.87 7.97 33.54
N ARG A 170 -29.44 8.97 32.85
CA ARG A 170 -30.05 8.80 31.52
C ARG A 170 -29.05 8.31 30.49
N TRP A 171 -27.82 8.83 30.52
CA TRP A 171 -26.74 8.36 29.66
C TRP A 171 -26.41 6.89 29.95
N THR A 172 -26.18 6.52 31.21
CA THR A 172 -25.89 5.13 31.58
C THR A 172 -27.05 4.17 31.28
N GLY A 173 -28.29 4.67 31.32
CA GLY A 173 -29.48 3.93 30.93
C GLY A 173 -29.70 3.82 29.42
N GLY A 174 -28.76 4.29 28.59
CA GLY A 174 -28.84 4.20 27.13
C GLY A 174 -29.91 5.11 26.50
N GLN A 175 -30.44 6.07 27.26
CA GLN A 175 -31.48 7.00 26.78
C GLN A 175 -30.90 8.19 25.99
N VAL A 176 -29.58 8.26 25.85
CA VAL A 176 -28.87 9.28 25.08
C VAL A 176 -28.49 8.68 23.73
N ILE A 177 -29.12 9.16 22.67
CA ILE A 177 -28.84 8.76 21.29
C ILE A 177 -27.93 9.84 20.68
N TRP A 178 -26.74 9.42 20.26
CA TRP A 178 -25.88 10.24 19.42
C TRP A 178 -26.41 10.14 17.98
N ARG A 179 -26.68 11.28 17.33
CA ARG A 179 -26.97 11.27 15.90
C ARG A 179 -25.62 11.13 15.20
N ASP A 180 -25.46 10.03 14.48
CA ASP A 180 -24.42 9.92 13.47
C ASP A 180 -24.92 10.75 12.27
N GLU A 181 -24.27 11.88 11.97
CA GLU A 181 -24.40 12.53 10.65
C GLU A 181 -23.54 11.80 9.62
#